data_AF-A0A0C9N126-F1
#
_entry.id   AF-A0A0C9N126-F1
#
_cell.length_a   1.000
_cell.length_b   1.000
_cell.length_c   1.000
_cell.angle_alpha   90.00
_cell.angle_beta   90.00
_cell.angle_gamma   90.00
#
_symmetry.space_group_name_H-M   'P 1'
#
loop_
_entity.id
_entity.type
_entity.pdbx_description
1 polymer ?
#
loop_
_entity_poly.entity_id
_entity_poly.type
_entity_poly.pdbx_seq_one_letter_code
_entity_poly.pdbx_strand_id
1 'polypeptide(L)'
;MPRIPIHPEVEKFIILKKRTKLKEVESDNKKENSTTQTPNRTSTKRKDPPALITAKRNAKKSRRASTSAASSSKNNCSSCQEEGHSSARSSLCKNYNPKLPEHLRMRLGSHQRYTLCVPFDSKQPLKL
;
A
#
# COMPACT_ATOMS: atom_id res chain seq x y z
N MET A 1 -32.53 17.89 -16.45
CA MET A 1 -31.64 17.40 -15.38
C MET A 1 -31.28 18.56 -14.46
N PRO A 2 -31.91 18.71 -13.29
CA PRO A 2 -31.54 19.78 -12.36
C PRO A 2 -30.11 19.55 -11.89
N ARG A 3 -29.26 20.57 -12.05
CA ARG A 3 -27.88 20.53 -11.54
C ARG A 3 -27.94 20.58 -10.02
N ILE A 4 -27.36 19.57 -9.38
CA ILE A 4 -27.21 19.53 -7.92
C ILE A 4 -26.42 20.79 -7.51
N PRO A 5 -26.89 21.59 -6.55
CA PRO A 5 -26.13 22.72 -6.03
C PRO A 5 -24.83 22.20 -5.42
N ILE A 6 -23.71 22.42 -6.11
CA ILE A 6 -22.38 22.10 -5.60
C ILE A 6 -21.88 23.33 -4.86
N HIS A 7 -21.40 23.14 -3.63
CA HIS A 7 -20.79 24.21 -2.85
C HIS A 7 -19.60 24.80 -3.64
N PRO A 8 -19.46 26.14 -3.73
CA PRO A 8 -18.48 26.79 -4.62
C PRO A 8 -17.03 26.36 -4.37
N GLU A 9 -16.70 25.95 -3.15
CA GLU A 9 -15.38 25.41 -2.80
C GLU A 9 -15.12 24.03 -3.40
N VAL A 10 -16.15 23.19 -3.47
CA VAL A 10 -16.07 21.85 -4.06
C VAL A 10 -15.88 21.96 -5.57
N GLU A 11 -16.54 22.93 -6.21
CA GLU A 11 -16.37 23.21 -7.63
C GLU A 11 -14.93 23.67 -7.95
N LYS A 12 -14.37 24.58 -7.15
CA LYS A 12 -12.97 25.01 -7.25
C LYS A 12 -12.00 23.85 -7.09
N PHE A 13 -12.24 22.95 -6.13
CA PHE A 13 -11.42 21.77 -5.91
C PHE A 13 -11.45 20.79 -7.09
N ILE A 14 -12.64 20.55 -7.66
CA ILE A 14 -12.80 19.69 -8.84
C ILE A 14 -12.04 20.27 -10.04
N ILE A 15 -12.14 21.57 -10.28
CA ILE A 15 -11.44 22.26 -11.37
C ILE A 15 -9.92 22.15 -11.18
N LEU A 16 -9.41 22.39 -9.97
CA LEU A 16 -7.99 22.30 -9.67
C LEU A 16 -7.46 20.87 -9.88
N LYS A 17 -8.19 19.86 -9.39
CA LYS A 17 -7.83 18.45 -9.53
C LYS A 17 -7.87 17.97 -10.99
N LYS A 18 -8.75 18.52 -11.83
CA LYS A 18 -8.77 18.24 -13.28
C LYS A 18 -7.54 18.83 -13.97
N ARG A 19 -7.13 20.05 -13.59
CA ARG A 19 -5.95 20.72 -14.16
C ARG A 19 -4.64 20.02 -13.80
N THR A 20 -4.50 19.52 -12.57
CA THR A 20 -3.28 18.78 -12.16
C THR A 20 -3.14 17.46 -12.90
N LYS A 21 -4.23 16.70 -13.07
CA LYS A 21 -4.23 15.45 -13.85
C LYS A 21 -3.81 15.64 -15.30
N LEU A 22 -4.21 16.75 -15.93
CA LEU A 22 -3.80 17.03 -17.32
C LEU A 22 -2.32 17.39 -17.43
N LYS A 23 -1.76 18.10 -16.43
CA LYS A 23 -0.33 18.44 -16.40
C LYS A 23 0.57 17.24 -16.17
N GLU A 24 0.17 16.27 -15.36
CA GLU A 24 0.93 15.02 -15.16
C GLU A 24 1.05 14.23 -16.47
N VAL A 25 -0.05 14.11 -17.22
CA VAL A 25 -0.07 13.40 -18.52
C VAL A 25 0.77 14.11 -19.59
N GLU A 26 0.88 15.44 -19.54
CA GLU A 26 1.72 16.22 -20.46
C GLU A 26 3.21 16.11 -20.12
N SER A 27 3.58 15.99 -18.84
CA SER A 27 4.98 15.83 -18.41
C SER A 27 5.59 14.47 -18.73
N ASP A 28 4.78 13.41 -18.84
CA ASP A 28 5.26 12.07 -19.21
C ASP A 28 5.64 11.97 -20.71
N ASN A 29 5.03 12.78 -21.58
CA ASN A 29 5.32 12.78 -23.02
C ASN A 29 6.61 13.54 -23.41
N LYS A 30 7.28 14.23 -22.48
CA LYS A 30 8.50 15.01 -22.77
C LYS A 30 9.80 14.37 -22.29
N LYS A 31 9.75 13.14 -21.76
CA LYS A 31 10.93 12.44 -21.21
C LYS A 31 11.27 11.15 -21.98
N GLU A 32 10.87 11.04 -23.24
CA GLU A 32 11.39 10.02 -24.16
C GLU A 32 12.65 10.56 -24.85
N ASN A 33 13.80 10.43 -24.19
CA ASN A 33 15.11 10.26 -24.83
C ASN A 33 16.20 10.10 -23.76
N SER A 34 16.21 8.93 -23.12
CA SER A 34 17.41 8.27 -22.57
C SER A 34 16.95 7.21 -21.57
N THR A 35 16.56 6.04 -22.07
CA THR A 35 16.54 4.86 -21.22
C THR A 35 17.12 3.72 -22.02
N THR A 36 18.37 3.40 -21.71
CA THR A 36 19.08 2.21 -22.16
C THR A 36 18.20 1.00 -21.93
N GLN A 37 17.70 0.40 -23.00
CA GLN A 37 16.92 -0.83 -22.95
C GLN A 37 17.79 -1.93 -22.36
N THR A 38 17.41 -2.43 -21.19
CA THR A 38 17.93 -3.71 -20.71
C THR A 38 17.08 -4.83 -21.31
N PRO A 39 17.68 -5.89 -21.86
CA PRO A 39 16.91 -6.95 -22.49
C PRO A 39 16.11 -7.74 -21.45
N ASN A 40 14.79 -7.76 -21.61
CA ASN A 40 13.87 -8.58 -20.84
C ASN A 40 14.15 -10.06 -21.12
N ARG A 41 15.06 -10.68 -20.36
CA ARG A 41 15.22 -12.13 -20.33
C ARG A 41 14.05 -12.76 -19.58
N THR A 42 13.04 -13.21 -20.33
CA THR A 42 12.00 -14.12 -19.83
C THR A 42 12.66 -15.46 -19.48
N SER A 43 13.22 -15.56 -18.27
CA SER A 43 13.78 -16.81 -17.77
C SER A 43 12.66 -17.73 -17.29
N THR A 44 12.48 -18.87 -17.96
CA THR A 44 11.76 -20.01 -17.40
C THR A 44 12.53 -20.49 -16.17
N LYS A 45 11.99 -20.23 -14.96
CA LYS A 45 12.58 -20.68 -13.71
C LYS A 45 12.66 -22.20 -13.68
N ARG A 46 13.81 -22.77 -14.01
CA ARG A 46 14.13 -24.16 -13.66
C ARG A 46 14.21 -24.25 -12.13
N LYS A 47 13.60 -25.29 -11.57
CA LYS A 47 13.62 -25.54 -10.12
C LYS A 47 15.06 -25.89 -9.74
N ASP A 48 15.65 -25.12 -8.83
CA ASP A 48 17.02 -25.37 -8.35
C ASP A 48 17.13 -26.78 -7.74
N PRO A 49 18.27 -27.48 -7.91
CA PRO A 49 18.48 -28.75 -7.26
C PRO A 49 18.53 -28.59 -5.72
N PRO A 50 18.16 -29.61 -4.93
CA PRO A 50 18.01 -29.52 -3.47
C PRO A 50 19.24 -28.95 -2.74
N ALA A 51 20.45 -29.32 -3.18
CA ALA A 51 21.70 -28.84 -2.61
C ALA A 51 21.92 -27.34 -2.79
N LEU A 52 21.44 -26.77 -3.89
CA LEU A 52 21.59 -25.34 -4.19
C LEU A 52 20.56 -24.51 -3.41
N ILE A 53 19.38 -25.09 -3.14
CA ILE A 53 18.37 -24.52 -2.24
C ILE A 53 18.90 -24.44 -0.80
N THR A 54 19.52 -25.51 -0.30
CA THR A 54 20.08 -25.55 1.05
C THR A 54 21.25 -24.58 1.21
N ALA A 55 22.14 -24.51 0.22
CA ALA A 55 23.24 -23.54 0.18
C ALA A 55 22.71 -22.09 0.19
N LYS A 56 21.72 -21.74 -0.64
CA LYS A 56 21.08 -20.42 -0.64
C LYS A 56 20.42 -20.09 0.70
N ARG A 57 19.76 -21.06 1.34
CA ARG A 57 19.13 -20.90 2.65
C ARG A 57 20.18 -20.64 3.74
N ASN A 58 21.29 -21.37 3.73
CA ASN A 58 22.38 -21.21 4.68
C ASN A 58 23.11 -19.87 4.48
N ALA A 59 23.37 -19.46 3.25
CA ALA A 59 23.92 -18.14 2.94
C ALA A 59 23.01 -17.00 3.43
N LYS A 60 21.68 -17.13 3.24
CA LYS A 60 20.70 -16.15 3.76
C LYS A 60 20.66 -16.12 5.29
N LYS A 61 20.81 -17.27 5.96
CA LYS A 61 20.89 -17.36 7.43
C LYS A 61 22.16 -16.71 7.96
N SER A 62 23.31 -16.98 7.32
CA SER A 62 24.59 -16.35 7.66
C SER A 62 24.53 -14.84 7.51
N ARG A 63 24.00 -14.33 6.39
CA ARG A 63 23.85 -12.88 6.17
C ARG A 63 22.97 -12.22 7.24
N ARG A 64 21.90 -12.88 7.67
CA ARG A 64 21.04 -12.39 8.76
C ARG A 64 21.75 -12.34 10.10
N ALA A 65 22.59 -13.33 10.41
CA ALA A 65 23.39 -13.36 11.64
C ALA A 65 24.42 -12.21 11.66
N SER A 66 25.08 -11.94 10.52
CA SER A 66 26.02 -10.81 10.42
C SER A 66 25.34 -9.45 10.55
N THR A 67 24.11 -9.29 10.05
CA THR A 67 23.36 -8.02 10.19
C THR A 67 22.77 -7.81 11.58
N SER A 68 22.60 -8.86 12.39
CA SER A 68 22.07 -8.73 13.75
C SER A 68 23.11 -8.30 14.78
N ALA A 69 24.40 -8.48 14.49
CA ALA A 69 25.49 -8.00 15.33
C ALA A 69 25.80 -6.49 15.16
N ALA A 70 25.29 -5.85 14.09
CA ALA A 70 25.63 -4.46 13.76
C ALA A 70 24.56 -3.42 14.17
N SER A 71 23.38 -3.83 14.63
CA SER A 71 22.30 -2.89 14.92
C SER A 71 22.29 -2.44 16.39
N SER A 72 23.33 -1.70 16.80
CA SER A 72 23.34 -0.90 18.02
C SER A 72 23.17 0.60 17.73
N SER A 73 22.85 0.98 16.50
CA SER A 73 22.45 2.36 16.20
C SER A 73 21.04 2.57 16.75
N LYS A 74 20.86 3.57 17.62
CA LYS A 74 19.54 4.06 18.04
C LYS A 74 18.60 4.08 16.83
N ASN A 75 17.52 3.30 16.93
CA ASN A 75 16.57 3.11 15.84
C ASN A 75 15.73 4.37 15.71
N ASN A 76 16.28 5.39 15.06
CA ASN A 76 15.55 6.62 14.77
C ASN A 76 14.66 6.38 13.56
N CYS A 77 13.46 6.95 13.60
CA CYS A 77 12.52 6.81 12.51
C CYS A 77 13.06 7.54 11.28
N SER A 78 13.13 6.88 10.12
CA SER A 78 13.58 7.54 8.89
C SER A 78 12.67 8.69 8.44
N SER A 79 11.46 8.80 9.01
CA SER A 79 10.46 9.81 8.63
C SER A 79 10.28 10.92 9.66
N CYS A 80 10.19 10.62 10.95
CA CYS A 80 10.04 11.64 12.00
C CYS A 80 11.31 11.86 12.83
N GLN A 81 12.37 11.08 12.59
CA GLN A 81 13.67 11.13 13.30
C GLN A 81 13.61 10.87 14.81
N GLU A 82 12.45 10.48 15.34
CA GLU A 82 12.27 10.16 16.74
C GLU A 82 12.83 8.78 17.09
N GLU A 83 13.33 8.66 18.32
CA GLU A 83 13.79 7.40 18.91
C GLU A 83 12.59 6.46 19.20
N GLY A 84 12.86 5.16 19.30
CA GLY A 84 11.87 4.15 19.70
C GLY A 84 11.10 3.48 18.55
N HIS A 85 11.25 3.95 17.30
CA HIS A 85 10.71 3.27 16.12
C HIS A 85 11.50 3.62 14.85
N SER A 86 11.60 2.70 13.90
CA SER A 86 12.47 2.87 12.72
C SER A 86 11.75 3.34 11.44
N SER A 87 10.42 3.37 11.41
CA SER A 87 9.66 3.59 10.18
C SER A 87 8.37 4.38 10.37
N ALA A 88 7.99 5.15 9.34
CA ALA A 88 6.68 5.80 9.22
C ALA A 88 5.48 4.84 9.23
N ARG A 89 5.72 3.53 9.08
CA ARG A 89 4.66 2.51 9.20
C ARG A 89 4.35 2.13 10.65
N SER A 90 5.18 2.56 11.61
CA SER A 90 4.91 2.37 13.03
C SER A 90 3.75 3.25 13.45
N SER A 91 2.81 2.70 14.23
CA SER A 91 1.72 3.48 14.85
C SER A 91 2.20 4.56 15.83
N LEU A 92 3.46 4.45 16.28
CA LEU A 92 4.11 5.45 17.13
C LEU A 92 4.66 6.63 16.33
N CYS A 93 4.73 6.54 15.00
CA CYS A 93 5.27 7.62 14.19
C CYS A 93 4.26 8.75 14.04
N LYS A 94 4.69 10.00 14.25
CA LYS A 94 3.88 11.19 13.96
C LYS A 94 3.39 11.26 12.50
N ASN A 95 4.17 10.71 11.58
CA ASN A 95 3.85 10.68 10.15
C ASN A 95 3.13 9.39 9.73
N TYR A 96 2.62 8.62 10.68
CA TYR A 96 1.89 7.40 10.41
C TYR A 96 0.54 7.69 9.75
N ASN A 97 0.34 7.12 8.57
CA ASN A 97 -0.91 7.21 7.84
C ASN A 97 -1.56 5.81 7.75
N PRO A 98 -2.50 5.47 8.66
CA PRO A 98 -3.14 4.17 8.68
C PRO A 98 -4.00 3.97 7.43
N LYS A 99 -3.99 2.76 6.88
CA LYS A 99 -4.91 2.43 5.77
C LYS A 99 -6.35 2.37 6.28
N LEU A 100 -7.33 2.57 5.41
CA LEU A 100 -8.76 2.49 5.74
C LEU A 100 -9.13 1.30 6.67
N PRO A 101 -8.76 0.04 6.39
CA PRO A 101 -9.10 -1.09 7.26
C PRO A 101 -8.49 -0.97 8.67
N GLU A 102 -7.31 -0.37 8.79
CA GLU A 102 -6.60 -0.18 10.04
C GLU A 102 -7.23 0.95 10.86
N HIS A 103 -7.61 2.04 10.20
CA HIS A 103 -8.39 3.12 10.80
C HIS A 103 -9.75 2.63 11.31
N LEU A 104 -10.44 1.78 10.54
CA LEU A 104 -11.68 1.14 10.99
C LEU A 104 -11.44 0.31 12.24
N ARG A 105 -10.41 -0.54 12.27
CA ARG A 105 -10.05 -1.36 13.44
C ARG A 105 -9.75 -0.52 14.68
N MET A 106 -9.08 0.62 14.54
CA MET A 106 -8.80 1.50 15.68
C MET A 106 -10.06 2.16 16.23
N ARG A 107 -10.98 2.63 15.37
CA ARG A 107 -12.22 3.30 15.82
C ARG A 107 -13.27 2.36 16.40
N LEU A 108 -13.46 1.22 15.75
CA LEU A 108 -14.56 0.29 16.04
C LEU A 108 -14.06 -0.91 16.88
N GLY A 109 -12.77 -0.94 17.23
CA GLY A 109 -12.15 -2.02 17.98
C GLY A 109 -12.00 -3.32 17.18
N SER A 110 -11.76 -4.41 17.90
CA SER A 110 -11.87 -5.76 17.36
C SER A 110 -13.31 -6.02 16.94
N HIS A 111 -13.63 -5.78 15.67
CA HIS A 111 -14.97 -6.04 15.16
C HIS A 111 -15.24 -7.53 15.26
N GLN A 112 -16.25 -7.87 16.04
CA GLN A 112 -16.83 -9.20 16.02
C GLN A 112 -17.53 -9.35 14.66
N ARG A 113 -17.06 -10.27 13.82
CA ARG A 113 -17.66 -10.53 12.52
C ARG A 113 -18.96 -11.27 12.75
N TYR A 114 -20.08 -10.57 12.75
CA TYR A 114 -21.39 -11.20 12.74
C TYR A 114 -21.73 -11.63 11.32
N THR A 115 -21.99 -12.93 11.16
CA THR A 115 -22.54 -13.47 9.91
C THR A 115 -24.04 -13.54 10.13
N LEU A 116 -24.80 -12.69 9.43
CA LEU A 116 -26.25 -12.76 9.47
C LEU A 116 -26.69 -13.77 8.41
N CYS A 117 -27.32 -14.87 8.83
CA CYS A 117 -28.06 -15.73 7.92
C CYS A 117 -29.37 -15.02 7.57
N VAL A 118 -29.50 -14.57 6.32
CA VAL A 118 -30.78 -14.10 5.80
C VAL A 118 -31.58 -15.33 5.38
N PRO A 119 -32.72 -15.64 6.01
CA PRO A 119 -33.56 -16.72 5.54
C PRO A 119 -34.08 -16.34 4.14
N PHE A 120 -33.94 -17.26 3.19
CA PHE A 120 -34.66 -17.18 1.93
C PHE A 120 -36.13 -17.50 2.23
N ASP A 121 -36.89 -16.53 2.73
CA ASP A 121 -38.34 -16.65 2.76
C ASP A 121 -38.85 -16.59 1.32
N SER A 122 -38.93 -17.76 0.71
CA SER A 122 -39.80 -17.99 -0.42
C SER A 122 -41.23 -17.70 0.05
N LYS A 123 -41.88 -16.78 -0.68
CA LYS A 123 -43.31 -16.40 -0.62
C LYS A 123 -43.61 -15.19 0.27
N GLN A 124 -43.47 -13.98 -0.29
CA GLN A 124 -44.64 -13.14 -0.62
C GLN A 124 -44.28 -12.17 -1.76
N PRO A 125 -45.09 -12.06 -2.83
CA PRO A 125 -44.91 -11.00 -3.81
C PRO A 125 -45.42 -9.66 -3.24
N LEU A 126 -44.53 -8.67 -3.18
CA LEU A 126 -44.92 -7.27 -3.07
C LEU A 126 -45.78 -6.94 -4.29
N LYS A 127 -47.09 -6.80 -4.09
CA LYS A 127 -47.98 -6.19 -5.06
C LYS A 127 -47.63 -4.69 -5.14
N LEU A 128 -47.28 -4.26 -6.35
CA LEU A 128 -47.23 -2.85 -6.76
C LEU A 128 -48.60 -2.18 -6.58
#